data_AF-A0A060C261-F1
#
_entry.id   AF-A0A060C261-F1
#
_cell.length_a   1.000
_cell.length_b   1.000
_cell.length_c   1.000
_cell.angle_alpha   90.00
_cell.angle_beta   90.00
_cell.angle_gamma   90.00
#
_symmetry.space_group_name_H-M   'P 1'
#
loop_
_entity.id
_entity.type
_entity.pdbx_description
1 polymer ?
#
loop_
_entity_poly.entity_id
_entity_poly.type
_entity_poly.pdbx_seq_one_letter_code
_entity_poly.pdbx_strand_id
1 'polypeptide(L)'
;MESQAALANWGWNTVRFLVFWGAIEPVEGDYDEAYLDEVETWLDYYAAAGVHVVLDMHQDLYAWSVGYDGAPDWAVDTGGLVAAEPDPNQPWYLKGADAAVQAAFQSFWNPTEDQPDLKAKWLAALAHLAERFAD
;
A
#
# COMPACT_ATOMS: atom_id res chain seq x y z
N MET A 1 -3.95 3.16 -21.48
CA MET A 1 -4.37 4.54 -21.80
C MET A 1 -5.65 4.62 -22.62
N GLU A 2 -5.94 3.71 -23.57
CA GLU A 2 -7.31 3.60 -24.14
C GLU A 2 -8.32 2.91 -23.18
N SER A 3 -7.84 2.07 -22.26
CA SER A 3 -8.67 1.29 -21.34
C SER A 3 -9.43 2.12 -20.30
N GLN A 4 -8.88 3.23 -19.81
CA GLN A 4 -9.55 4.04 -18.77
C GLN A 4 -10.69 4.89 -19.36
N ALA A 5 -10.49 5.44 -20.57
CA ALA A 5 -11.58 6.08 -21.31
C ALA A 5 -12.72 5.10 -21.66
N ALA A 6 -12.41 3.81 -21.79
CA ALA A 6 -13.43 2.78 -22.02
C ALA A 6 -14.32 2.52 -20.79
N LEU A 7 -13.86 2.81 -19.56
CA LEU A 7 -14.66 2.62 -18.35
C LEU A 7 -15.93 3.48 -18.38
N ALA A 8 -15.80 4.75 -18.76
CA ALA A 8 -16.93 5.65 -18.93
C ALA A 8 -17.90 5.14 -20.01
N ASN A 9 -17.39 4.56 -21.11
CA ASN A 9 -18.22 3.95 -22.15
C ASN A 9 -19.02 2.73 -21.65
N TRP A 10 -18.55 2.06 -20.58
CA TRP A 10 -19.27 0.97 -19.92
C TRP A 10 -20.20 1.46 -18.80
N GLY A 11 -20.30 2.77 -18.60
CA GLY A 11 -21.14 3.41 -17.58
C GLY A 11 -20.51 3.43 -16.19
N TRP A 12 -19.22 3.15 -16.06
CA TRP A 12 -18.52 3.23 -14.78
C TRP A 12 -18.13 4.68 -14.51
N ASN A 13 -18.31 5.14 -13.27
CA ASN A 13 -18.03 6.51 -12.86
C ASN A 13 -17.06 6.61 -11.67
N THR A 14 -16.56 5.47 -11.16
CA THR A 14 -15.62 5.43 -10.04
C THR A 14 -14.61 4.31 -10.22
N VAL A 15 -13.37 4.51 -9.76
CA VAL A 15 -12.33 3.49 -9.64
C VAL A 15 -11.73 3.51 -8.23
N ARG A 16 -11.41 2.34 -7.69
CA ARG A 16 -10.54 2.20 -6.51
C ARG A 16 -9.12 2.01 -7.02
N PHE A 17 -8.27 3.01 -6.84
CA PHE A 17 -6.90 3.03 -7.34
C PHE A 17 -5.94 2.69 -6.22
N LEU A 18 -5.24 1.56 -6.37
CA LEU A 18 -4.31 1.07 -5.35
C LEU A 18 -3.02 1.88 -5.38
N VAL A 19 -2.64 2.36 -4.21
CA VAL A 19 -1.30 2.87 -3.89
C VAL A 19 -0.76 2.10 -2.70
N PHE A 20 0.55 2.05 -2.55
CA PHE A 20 1.19 1.25 -1.49
C PHE A 20 2.09 2.14 -0.65
N TRP A 21 2.04 1.98 0.67
CA TRP A 21 2.92 2.73 1.57
C TRP A 21 4.39 2.52 1.18
N GLY A 22 4.77 1.29 0.82
CA GLY A 22 6.13 0.99 0.41
C GLY A 22 6.58 1.68 -0.89
N ALA A 23 5.65 2.00 -1.78
CA ALA A 23 5.95 2.76 -2.99
C ALA A 23 6.01 4.27 -2.72
N ILE A 24 5.18 4.76 -1.78
CA ILE A 24 5.16 6.17 -1.37
C ILE A 24 6.38 6.54 -0.54
N GLU A 25 6.81 5.67 0.38
CA GLU A 25 7.91 5.90 1.32
C GLU A 25 8.87 4.70 1.33
N PRO A 26 9.62 4.47 0.23
CA PRO A 26 10.50 3.30 0.11
C PRO A 26 11.68 3.33 1.10
N VAL A 27 12.05 4.51 1.58
CA VAL A 27 13.05 4.76 2.62
C VAL A 27 12.41 5.63 3.70
N GLU A 28 12.64 5.31 4.98
CA GLU A 28 12.00 6.01 6.11
C GLU A 28 12.23 7.53 6.03
N GLY A 29 11.15 8.29 5.91
CA GLY A 29 11.15 9.75 5.82
C GLY A 29 11.46 10.34 4.43
N ASP A 30 11.76 9.50 3.43
CA ASP A 30 12.03 9.92 2.06
C ASP A 30 10.88 9.46 1.15
N TYR A 31 10.01 10.41 0.78
CA TYR A 31 8.86 10.15 -0.10
C TYR A 31 9.28 10.13 -1.58
N ASP A 32 8.77 9.15 -2.33
CA ASP A 32 9.06 8.98 -3.76
C ASP A 32 8.11 9.86 -4.60
N GLU A 33 8.52 11.12 -4.81
CA GLU A 33 7.76 12.06 -5.66
C GLU A 33 7.64 11.59 -7.12
N ALA A 34 8.62 10.84 -7.63
CA ALA A 34 8.55 10.33 -9.00
C ALA A 34 7.45 9.28 -9.14
N TYR A 35 7.28 8.41 -8.14
CA TYR A 35 6.12 7.52 -8.06
C TYR A 35 4.80 8.30 -8.01
N LEU A 36 4.74 9.38 -7.22
CA LEU A 36 3.53 10.21 -7.13
C LEU A 36 3.20 10.93 -8.45
N ASP A 37 4.20 11.35 -9.23
CA ASP A 37 4.01 11.89 -10.58
C ASP A 37 3.43 10.85 -11.55
N GLU A 38 3.87 9.59 -11.44
CA GLU A 38 3.29 8.48 -12.20
C GLU A 38 1.82 8.24 -11.79
N VAL A 39 1.52 8.27 -10.49
CA VAL A 39 0.13 8.18 -9.99
C VAL A 39 -0.71 9.32 -10.53
N GLU A 40 -0.25 10.57 -10.46
CA GLU A 40 -0.95 11.75 -10.99
C GLU A 40 -1.32 11.59 -12.46
N THR A 41 -0.40 11.06 -13.27
CA THR A 41 -0.64 10.77 -14.68
C THR A 41 -1.84 9.82 -14.87
N TRP A 42 -2.00 8.82 -13.99
CA TRP A 42 -3.18 7.95 -14.02
C TRP A 42 -4.45 8.67 -13.57
N LEU A 43 -4.38 9.46 -12.50
CA LEU A 43 -5.51 10.23 -11.99
C LEU A 43 -6.04 11.21 -13.05
N ASP A 44 -5.16 11.86 -13.80
CA ASP A 44 -5.51 12.74 -14.92
C ASP A 44 -6.30 12.01 -16.01
N TYR A 45 -5.95 10.76 -16.33
CA TYR A 45 -6.73 9.97 -17.29
C TYR A 45 -8.14 9.66 -16.78
N TYR A 46 -8.31 9.38 -15.49
CA TYR A 46 -9.63 9.16 -14.89
C TYR A 46 -10.44 10.45 -14.84
N ALA A 47 -9.82 11.56 -14.43
CA ALA A 47 -10.44 12.88 -14.39
C ALA A 47 -10.91 13.33 -15.78
N ALA A 48 -10.07 13.18 -16.82
CA ALA A 48 -10.43 13.48 -18.21
C ALA A 48 -11.59 12.63 -18.74
N ALA A 49 -11.77 11.43 -18.20
CA ALA A 49 -12.88 10.53 -18.53
C ALA A 49 -14.14 10.75 -17.66
N GLY A 50 -14.12 11.68 -16.70
CA GLY A 50 -15.22 11.91 -15.76
C GLY A 50 -15.41 10.77 -14.75
N VAL A 51 -14.35 10.02 -14.44
CA VAL A 51 -14.33 8.92 -13.48
C VAL A 51 -13.72 9.40 -12.17
N HIS A 52 -14.44 9.24 -11.06
CA HIS A 52 -13.95 9.56 -9.73
C HIS A 52 -12.95 8.51 -9.21
N VAL A 53 -11.98 8.93 -8.42
CA VAL A 53 -10.96 8.02 -7.87
C VAL A 53 -11.08 7.95 -6.36
N VAL A 54 -11.07 6.73 -5.82
CA VAL A 54 -10.80 6.45 -4.41
C VAL A 54 -9.36 5.94 -4.33
N LEU A 55 -8.45 6.77 -3.80
CA LEU A 55 -7.10 6.34 -3.49
C LEU A 55 -7.15 5.35 -2.32
N ASP A 56 -6.53 4.19 -2.53
CA ASP A 56 -6.58 3.06 -1.62
C ASP A 56 -5.16 2.70 -1.21
N MET A 57 -4.79 3.04 0.03
CA MET A 57 -3.51 2.67 0.64
C MET A 57 -3.51 1.16 0.95
N HIS A 58 -3.28 0.37 -0.09
CA HIS A 58 -3.52 -1.05 -0.13
C HIS A 58 -2.45 -1.83 0.62
N GLN A 59 -2.84 -3.01 1.11
CA GLN A 59 -1.93 -4.06 1.53
C GLN A 59 -2.62 -5.41 1.40
N ASP A 60 -1.83 -6.41 1.04
CA ASP A 60 -2.11 -7.82 1.24
C ASP A 60 -1.03 -8.39 2.15
N LEU A 61 -1.44 -8.98 3.27
CA LEU A 61 -0.55 -9.66 4.21
C LEU A 61 0.66 -8.83 4.67
N TYR A 62 0.48 -7.52 4.81
CA TYR A 62 1.39 -6.54 5.41
C TYR A 62 2.41 -5.88 4.47
N ALA A 63 3.36 -6.62 3.88
CA ALA A 63 4.53 -6.01 3.23
C ALA A 63 5.18 -6.86 2.13
N TRP A 64 6.06 -6.22 1.35
CA TRP A 64 6.89 -6.87 0.32
C TRP A 64 7.82 -7.94 0.89
N SER A 65 8.55 -7.66 1.97
CA SER A 65 9.47 -8.61 2.61
C SER A 65 8.83 -9.86 3.21
N VAL A 66 7.52 -9.86 3.49
CA VAL A 66 6.79 -11.09 3.87
C VAL A 66 6.17 -11.81 2.67
N GLY A 67 6.44 -11.32 1.46
CA GLY A 67 6.13 -11.95 0.18
C GLY A 67 4.85 -11.44 -0.48
N TYR A 68 4.32 -10.27 -0.08
CA TYR A 68 3.09 -9.67 -0.64
C TYR A 68 3.24 -8.17 -0.87
N ASP A 69 2.33 -7.31 -0.45
CA ASP A 69 2.36 -5.87 -0.73
C ASP A 69 1.82 -5.03 0.43
N GLY A 70 2.10 -3.73 0.38
CA GLY A 70 1.64 -2.77 1.39
C GLY A 70 2.77 -1.92 1.95
N ALA A 71 3.27 -2.29 3.12
CA ALA A 71 4.29 -1.55 3.85
C ALA A 71 5.69 -1.68 3.23
N PRO A 72 6.55 -0.64 3.37
CA PRO A 72 7.96 -0.73 3.02
C PRO A 72 8.70 -1.66 3.98
N ASP A 73 9.81 -2.23 3.52
CA ASP A 73 10.60 -3.20 4.30
C ASP A 73 11.19 -2.63 5.59
N TRP A 74 11.48 -1.33 5.64
CA TRP A 74 11.96 -0.68 6.86
C TRP A 74 10.88 -0.60 7.95
N ALA A 75 9.60 -0.72 7.59
CA ALA A 75 8.46 -0.70 8.50
C ALA A 75 7.97 -2.12 8.86
N VAL A 76 8.84 -3.13 8.77
CA VAL A 76 8.50 -4.53 9.06
C VAL A 76 9.32 -5.03 10.25
N ASP A 77 8.64 -5.40 11.33
CA ASP A 77 9.26 -6.09 12.45
C ASP A 77 8.52 -7.39 12.76
N THR A 78 9.15 -8.51 12.41
CA THR A 78 8.63 -9.87 12.61
C THR A 78 9.12 -10.50 13.92
N GLY A 79 9.81 -9.75 14.78
CA GLY A 79 10.43 -10.29 16.01
C GLY A 79 11.50 -11.35 15.73
N GLY A 80 12.16 -11.29 14.57
CA GLY A 80 13.16 -12.26 14.12
C GLY A 80 12.58 -13.55 13.52
N LEU A 81 11.25 -13.64 13.35
CA LEU A 81 10.62 -14.74 12.63
C LEU A 81 10.80 -14.59 11.13
N VAL A 82 10.92 -15.73 10.44
CA VAL A 82 11.02 -15.80 8.97
C VAL A 82 9.67 -16.25 8.43
N ALA A 83 9.10 -15.48 7.51
CA ALA A 83 7.86 -15.85 6.85
C ALA A 83 8.06 -17.11 6.00
N ALA A 84 7.12 -18.05 6.09
CA ALA A 84 7.14 -19.22 5.23
C ALA A 84 7.00 -18.81 3.76
N GLU A 85 7.62 -19.56 2.86
CA GLU A 85 7.42 -19.39 1.42
C GLU A 85 5.95 -19.60 1.05
N PRO A 86 5.40 -18.84 0.08
CA PRO A 86 4.04 -19.07 -0.40
C PRO A 86 3.85 -20.51 -0.92
N ASP A 87 2.82 -21.21 -0.43
CA ASP A 87 2.44 -22.54 -0.95
C ASP A 87 1.48 -22.37 -2.14
N PRO A 88 1.88 -22.71 -3.38
CA PRO A 88 1.04 -22.55 -4.56
C PRO A 88 -0.20 -23.46 -4.57
N ASN A 89 -0.27 -24.45 -3.68
CA ASN A 89 -1.42 -25.34 -3.53
C ASN A 89 -2.43 -24.86 -2.48
N GLN A 90 -2.14 -23.73 -1.82
CA GLN A 90 -3.02 -23.15 -0.81
C GLN A 90 -3.55 -21.79 -1.27
N PRO A 91 -4.77 -21.40 -0.86
CA PRO A 91 -5.23 -20.04 -1.04
C PRO A 91 -4.27 -19.06 -0.38
N TRP A 92 -3.83 -18.04 -1.12
CA TRP A 92 -2.79 -17.09 -0.68
C TRP A 92 -3.10 -16.45 0.69
N TYR A 93 -4.38 -16.15 0.97
CA TYR A 93 -4.80 -15.50 2.21
C TYR A 93 -4.54 -16.34 3.47
N LEU A 94 -4.32 -17.66 3.34
CA LEU A 94 -3.96 -18.51 4.48
C LEU A 94 -2.58 -18.16 5.04
N LYS A 95 -1.71 -17.55 4.25
CA LYS A 95 -0.43 -17.02 4.75
C LYS A 95 -0.62 -15.88 5.77
N GLY A 96 -1.82 -15.31 5.88
CA GLY A 96 -2.19 -14.47 7.02
C GLY A 96 -2.06 -15.17 8.38
N ALA A 97 -2.10 -16.50 8.45
CA ALA A 97 -1.87 -17.24 9.69
C ALA A 97 -0.38 -17.51 9.99
N ASP A 98 0.53 -17.12 9.10
CA ASP A 98 1.98 -17.25 9.31
C ASP A 98 2.44 -16.40 10.52
N ALA A 99 3.32 -16.97 11.33
CA ALA A 99 3.75 -16.33 12.57
C ALA A 99 4.55 -15.04 12.33
N ALA A 100 5.34 -14.95 11.27
CA ALA A 100 6.09 -13.74 10.94
C ALA A 100 5.15 -12.65 10.41
N VAL A 101 4.15 -13.01 9.59
CA VAL A 101 3.10 -12.08 9.13
C VAL A 101 2.31 -11.53 10.31
N GLN A 102 1.87 -12.40 11.23
CA GLN A 102 1.17 -11.99 12.45
C GLN A 102 2.04 -11.11 13.36
N ALA A 103 3.32 -11.43 13.49
CA ALA A 103 4.26 -10.60 14.24
C ALA A 103 4.41 -9.20 13.63
N ALA A 104 4.51 -9.09 12.31
CA ALA A 104 4.57 -7.80 11.62
C ALA A 104 3.32 -6.94 11.88
N PHE A 105 2.12 -7.52 11.75
CA PHE A 105 0.88 -6.84 12.13
C PHE A 105 0.86 -6.43 13.61
N GLN A 106 1.36 -7.29 14.51
CA GLN A 106 1.38 -6.96 15.93
C GLN A 106 2.33 -5.81 16.25
N SER A 107 3.53 -5.80 15.67
CA SER A 107 4.49 -4.72 15.83
C SER A 107 3.93 -3.38 15.37
N PHE A 108 3.08 -3.37 14.33
CA PHE A 108 2.39 -2.16 13.88
C PHE A 108 1.29 -1.70 14.85
N TRP A 109 0.40 -2.60 15.25
CA TRP A 109 -0.80 -2.23 16.02
C TRP A 109 -0.52 -2.04 17.51
N ASN A 110 0.30 -2.91 18.09
CA ASN A 110 0.60 -2.98 19.51
C ASN A 110 2.12 -3.16 19.73
N PRO A 111 2.93 -2.14 19.37
CA PRO A 111 4.38 -2.19 19.56
C PRO A 111 4.74 -2.34 21.04
N THR A 112 5.85 -3.03 21.31
CA THR A 112 6.52 -3.00 22.62
C THR A 112 7.21 -1.64 22.84
N GLU A 113 7.67 -1.37 24.06
CA GLU A 113 8.34 -0.08 24.38
C GLU A 113 9.60 0.17 23.55
N ASP A 114 10.29 -0.89 23.11
CA ASP A 114 11.51 -0.80 22.31
C ASP A 114 11.24 -0.72 20.79
N GLN A 115 9.98 -0.85 20.36
CA GLN A 115 9.59 -0.83 18.95
C GLN A 115 9.15 0.57 18.50
N PRO A 116 9.43 0.95 17.23
CA PRO A 116 9.02 2.24 16.70
C PRO A 116 7.49 2.33 16.56
N ASP A 117 6.95 3.55 16.70
CA ASP A 117 5.54 3.82 16.40
C ASP A 117 5.31 3.92 14.88
N LEU A 118 5.12 2.78 14.23
CA LEU A 118 4.89 2.68 12.81
C LEU A 118 3.56 3.31 12.35
N LYS A 119 2.58 3.46 13.25
CA LYS A 119 1.29 4.10 12.92
C LYS A 119 1.47 5.57 12.62
N ALA A 120 2.31 6.26 13.39
CA ALA A 120 2.63 7.67 13.15
C ALA A 120 3.30 7.86 11.78
N LYS A 121 4.20 6.95 11.40
CA LYS A 121 4.87 6.97 10.10
C LYS A 121 3.91 6.72 8.93
N TRP A 122 3.09 5.69 9.05
CA TRP A 122 2.04 5.39 8.07
C TRP A 122 1.06 6.57 7.92
N LEU A 123 0.67 7.22 9.03
CA LEU A 123 -0.20 8.38 8.99
C LEU A 123 0.49 9.58 8.32
N ALA A 124 1.79 9.77 8.51
CA ALA A 124 2.55 10.82 7.82
C ALA A 124 2.60 10.57 6.31
N ALA A 125 2.84 9.33 5.88
CA ALA A 125 2.79 8.96 4.45
C ALA A 125 1.39 9.15 3.85
N LEU A 126 0.33 8.81 4.61
CA LEU A 126 -1.05 9.06 4.18
C LEU A 126 -1.35 10.57 4.09
N ALA A 127 -0.85 11.37 5.04
CA ALA A 127 -1.00 12.82 5.01
C ALA A 127 -0.27 13.42 3.81
N HIS A 128 0.97 12.97 3.54
CA HIS A 128 1.74 13.38 2.37
C HIS A 128 1.01 13.08 1.06
N LEU A 129 0.45 11.86 0.93
CA LEU A 129 -0.38 11.49 -0.22
C LEU A 129 -1.61 12.41 -0.36
N ALA A 130 -2.29 12.71 0.75
CA ALA A 130 -3.46 13.59 0.74
C ALA A 130 -3.10 15.03 0.39
N GLU A 131 -1.96 15.53 0.85
CA GLU A 131 -1.44 16.87 0.50
C GLU A 131 -1.05 16.95 -0.98
N ARG A 132 -0.43 15.90 -1.54
CA ARG A 132 -0.05 15.84 -2.97
C ARG A 132 -1.26 15.96 -3.91
N PHE A 133 -2.41 15.41 -3.51
CA PHE A 133 -3.63 15.32 -4.32
C PHE A 133 -4.81 16.09 -3.70
N ALA A 134 -4.53 17.21 -3.01
CA ALA A 134 -5.55 18.03 -2.37
C ALA A 134 -6.36 18.90 -3.34
N ASP A 135 -5.80 19.20 -4.52
CA ASP A 135 -6.36 20.06 -5.57
C ASP A 135 -6.75 19.24 -6.82
#